data_AF-A0AAD6IZ99-F1
#
_entry.id   AF-A0AAD6IZ99-F1
#
_cell.length_a   1.000
_cell.length_b   1.000
_cell.length_c   1.000
_cell.angle_alpha   90.00
_cell.angle_beta   90.00
_cell.angle_gamma   90.00
#
_symmetry.space_group_name_H-M   'P 1'
#
loop_
_entity.id
_entity.type
_entity.pdbx_description
1 polymer ?
#
loop_
_entity_poly.entity_id
_entity_poly.type
_entity_poly.pdbx_seq_one_letter_code
_entity_poly.pdbx_strand_id
1 'polypeptide(L)'
;MKGAVLVAAGLASLAAAQQTAYGQCGGQGWTGPTVCVSGYTCTFSNDVYSQCLPGAAAATTKTSSTKTTKTTTSKTTTSKTTKSSTTKPTTTKTSTTKTSSKTTTTQPPPTTLTTVTTTTSPSAPPPSGSFTLEGYARNNPSGTVTGGTGGSTTTVSSYAAFTSAVKGNNAKVVYVSGIITLTSKVKIGSNTSLLGLGSNSGVTGKGLSLSSVENIIIRNMKISEVKGDDLITLSESTRVWIDHNELFSGGLTNGPDYYDGQIDITHASDYITVSWNYFHDHWKSSLVGNSDSNRAEDLGHLHITYHHNYWRNMGTRGPAGRFGHQHVYNNLYEDYRYQAIHSRSDNQVLVEGNVFRGDTREALSTYGLVIPEDSPNTCTCGDQELNGYANLGAANDWGTASVNITRVGSFTAAEYSYNLTPLASVEAVVKAGAGVGKVAV
;
A
#
# COMPACT_ATOMS: atom_id res chain seq x y z
N MET A 1 69.64 30.94 -44.22
CA MET A 1 68.79 29.78 -44.56
C MET A 1 67.72 29.67 -43.49
N LYS A 2 66.45 29.76 -43.90
CA LYS A 2 65.26 29.70 -43.05
C LYS A 2 65.08 28.25 -42.58
N GLY A 3 64.89 28.03 -41.27
CA GLY A 3 64.50 26.75 -40.71
C GLY A 3 63.33 26.96 -39.76
N ALA A 4 62.11 26.84 -40.27
CA ALA A 4 60.88 26.91 -39.49
C ALA A 4 60.68 25.59 -38.74
N VAL A 5 60.47 25.67 -37.42
CA VAL A 5 60.09 24.52 -36.58
C VAL A 5 58.59 24.32 -36.74
N LEU A 6 58.18 23.23 -37.42
CA LEU A 6 56.81 22.76 -37.43
C LEU A 6 56.47 22.12 -36.08
N VAL A 7 55.50 22.69 -35.36
CA VAL A 7 54.85 22.04 -34.22
C VAL A 7 53.63 21.28 -34.77
N ALA A 8 53.70 19.95 -34.75
CA ALA A 8 52.56 19.09 -35.08
C ALA A 8 51.58 19.08 -33.89
N ALA A 9 50.46 19.78 -34.02
CA ALA A 9 49.34 19.65 -33.11
C ALA A 9 48.56 18.38 -33.45
N GLY A 10 48.66 17.36 -32.60
CA GLY A 10 47.84 16.15 -32.68
C GLY A 10 46.39 16.50 -32.36
N LEU A 11 45.51 16.38 -33.35
CA LEU A 11 44.05 16.37 -33.16
C LEU A 11 43.66 15.04 -32.49
N ALA A 12 43.61 15.04 -31.16
CA ALA A 12 42.95 13.97 -30.42
C ALA A 12 41.44 14.05 -30.73
N SER A 13 40.93 13.01 -31.39
CA SER A 13 39.50 12.83 -31.59
C SER A 13 38.89 12.54 -30.21
N LEU A 14 38.20 13.52 -29.63
CA LEU A 14 37.31 13.28 -28.48
C LEU A 14 36.17 12.40 -28.99
N ALA A 15 36.30 11.09 -28.81
CA ALA A 15 35.17 10.18 -28.91
C ALA A 15 34.15 10.62 -27.85
N ALA A 16 33.01 11.16 -28.26
CA ALA A 16 31.89 11.42 -27.36
C ALA A 16 31.45 10.07 -26.78
N ALA A 17 31.82 9.80 -25.52
CA ALA A 17 31.39 8.57 -24.85
C ALA A 17 29.86 8.51 -24.87
N GLN A 18 29.30 7.42 -25.36
CA GLN A 18 27.85 7.20 -25.30
C GLN A 18 27.46 6.89 -23.85
N GLN A 19 26.31 7.42 -23.43
CA GLN A 19 25.78 7.16 -22.12
C GLN A 19 25.16 5.75 -22.07
N THR A 20 25.44 5.04 -20.98
CA THR A 20 24.86 3.72 -20.67
C THR A 20 23.33 3.77 -20.64
N ALA A 21 22.70 2.61 -20.84
CA ALA A 21 21.27 2.44 -20.65
C ALA A 21 20.86 2.98 -19.27
N TYR A 22 19.81 3.80 -19.22
CA TYR A 22 19.32 4.46 -18.00
C TYR A 22 20.29 5.46 -17.35
N GLY A 23 21.41 5.81 -17.99
CA GLY A 23 22.29 6.86 -17.50
C GLY A 23 21.74 8.28 -17.77
N GLN A 24 22.17 9.26 -16.96
CA GLN A 24 21.85 10.67 -17.19
C GLN A 24 22.49 11.17 -18.49
N CYS A 25 21.69 11.79 -19.34
CA CYS A 25 22.09 12.26 -20.67
C CYS A 25 21.77 13.75 -20.91
N GLY A 26 21.30 14.46 -19.89
CA GLY A 26 20.99 15.89 -19.98
C GLY A 26 20.51 16.46 -18.66
N GLY A 27 20.19 17.75 -18.68
CA GLY A 27 19.81 18.53 -17.50
C GLY A 27 20.72 19.75 -17.28
N GLN A 28 20.20 20.77 -16.64
CA GLN A 28 20.93 21.98 -16.28
C GLN A 28 22.14 21.62 -15.39
N GLY A 29 23.33 21.99 -15.87
CA GLY A 29 24.61 21.68 -15.19
C GLY A 29 25.22 20.32 -15.53
N TRP A 30 24.57 19.50 -16.36
CA TRP A 30 25.13 18.21 -16.80
C TRP A 30 26.32 18.41 -17.77
N THR A 31 27.47 17.84 -17.44
CA THR A 31 28.71 17.91 -18.24
C THR A 31 29.13 16.57 -18.84
N GLY A 32 28.34 15.51 -18.60
CA GLY A 32 28.62 14.16 -19.10
C GLY A 32 28.06 13.86 -20.49
N PRO A 33 28.14 12.59 -20.93
CA PRO A 33 27.56 12.12 -22.18
C PRO A 33 26.12 12.56 -22.42
N THR A 34 25.79 13.05 -23.62
CA THR A 34 24.42 13.45 -23.99
C THR A 34 23.76 12.54 -25.03
N VAL A 35 24.54 11.61 -25.60
CA VAL A 35 24.09 10.64 -26.60
C VAL A 35 24.01 9.27 -25.94
N CYS A 36 22.86 8.61 -26.03
CA CYS A 36 22.66 7.28 -25.45
C CYS A 36 23.26 6.16 -26.31
N VAL A 37 23.53 5.01 -25.69
CA VAL A 37 23.84 3.76 -26.40
C VAL A 37 22.73 3.37 -27.37
N SER A 38 23.07 2.57 -28.38
CA SER A 38 22.13 2.09 -29.40
C SER A 38 20.87 1.46 -28.79
N GLY A 39 19.69 1.80 -29.31
CA GLY A 39 18.40 1.37 -28.79
C GLY A 39 17.83 2.24 -27.67
N TYR A 40 18.57 3.25 -27.20
CA TYR A 40 18.14 4.19 -26.16
C TYR A 40 18.13 5.62 -26.69
N THR A 41 17.18 6.43 -26.22
CA THR A 41 17.01 7.84 -26.56
C THR A 41 17.08 8.68 -25.31
N CYS A 42 17.74 9.83 -25.38
CA CYS A 42 17.78 10.75 -24.24
C CYS A 42 16.42 11.42 -24.07
N THR A 43 15.67 11.03 -23.06
CA THR A 43 14.33 11.54 -22.78
C THR A 43 14.41 12.58 -21.67
N PHE A 44 13.86 13.77 -21.94
CA PHE A 44 13.76 14.84 -20.95
C PHE A 44 12.85 14.41 -19.80
N SER A 45 13.34 14.58 -18.57
CA SER A 45 12.53 14.34 -17.36
C SER A 45 12.16 15.65 -16.68
N ASN A 46 13.13 16.53 -16.44
CA ASN A 46 12.94 17.86 -15.88
C ASN A 46 14.15 18.76 -16.20
N ASP A 47 14.10 20.02 -15.77
CA ASP A 47 15.11 21.03 -16.10
C ASP A 47 16.54 20.64 -15.70
N VAL A 48 16.73 19.85 -14.64
CA VAL A 48 18.04 19.41 -14.15
C VAL A 48 18.40 17.97 -14.54
N TYR A 49 17.51 17.24 -15.24
CA TYR A 49 17.69 15.82 -15.50
C TYR A 49 17.01 15.29 -16.78
N SER A 50 17.77 14.60 -17.62
CA SER A 50 17.30 13.78 -18.74
C SER A 50 17.98 12.40 -18.69
N GLN A 51 17.30 11.33 -19.10
CA GLN A 51 17.79 9.96 -18.98
C GLN A 51 17.69 9.16 -20.28
N CYS A 52 18.64 8.26 -20.51
CA CYS A 52 18.59 7.31 -21.63
C CYS A 52 17.54 6.22 -21.39
N LEU A 53 16.44 6.26 -22.15
CA LEU A 53 15.37 5.26 -22.07
C LEU A 53 15.25 4.47 -23.38
N PRO A 54 14.80 3.20 -23.36
CA PRO A 54 14.62 2.41 -24.57
C PRO A 54 13.69 3.12 -25.57
N GLY A 55 14.19 3.38 -26.78
CA GLY A 55 13.37 3.91 -27.86
C GLY A 55 12.66 2.77 -28.59
N ALA A 56 11.36 2.86 -28.78
CA ALA A 56 10.65 2.00 -29.71
C ALA A 56 11.29 2.13 -31.11
N ALA A 57 11.54 0.99 -31.78
CA ALA A 57 12.10 0.97 -33.12
C ALA A 57 11.35 1.94 -34.04
N ALA A 58 12.10 2.77 -34.77
CA ALA A 58 11.58 3.79 -35.66
C ALA A 58 10.59 3.19 -36.68
N ALA A 59 9.30 3.53 -36.54
CA ALA A 59 8.38 3.52 -37.66
C ALA A 59 8.73 4.71 -38.56
N THR A 60 9.00 4.40 -39.82
CA THR A 60 9.32 5.34 -40.90
C THR A 60 8.34 6.50 -41.01
N THR A 61 8.91 7.68 -41.18
CA THR A 61 8.34 8.99 -41.48
C THR A 61 7.23 9.00 -42.54
N LYS A 62 6.14 9.74 -42.28
CA LYS A 62 5.50 10.62 -43.26
C LYS A 62 5.02 11.92 -42.63
N THR A 63 5.26 12.99 -43.37
CA THR A 63 5.34 14.39 -42.99
C THR A 63 4.00 15.08 -42.71
N SER A 64 4.07 15.99 -41.74
CA SER A 64 3.20 17.13 -41.37
C SER A 64 2.32 17.77 -42.47
N SER A 65 1.12 18.21 -42.07
CA SER A 65 0.68 19.59 -42.36
C SER A 65 -0.22 20.18 -41.26
N THR A 66 0.06 21.45 -40.99
CA THR A 66 -0.38 22.30 -39.87
C THR A 66 -1.82 22.79 -40.01
N LYS A 67 -2.55 22.84 -38.89
CA LYS A 67 -3.91 23.39 -38.78
C LYS A 67 -3.86 24.88 -38.43
N THR A 68 -4.54 25.72 -39.21
CA THR A 68 -4.83 27.12 -38.86
C THR A 68 -6.28 27.27 -38.40
N THR A 69 -6.42 28.06 -37.35
CA THR A 69 -7.61 28.46 -36.59
C THR A 69 -8.71 29.09 -37.44
N LYS A 70 -9.99 28.78 -37.14
CA LYS A 70 -11.07 29.76 -37.21
C LYS A 70 -12.29 29.39 -36.35
N THR A 71 -12.71 30.41 -35.60
CA THR A 71 -13.86 30.53 -34.72
C THR A 71 -15.16 30.67 -35.52
N THR A 72 -16.24 29.99 -35.13
CA THR A 72 -17.62 30.36 -35.50
C THR A 72 -18.65 29.89 -34.47
N THR A 73 -19.11 30.87 -33.70
CA THR A 73 -20.49 31.21 -33.31
C THR A 73 -21.57 30.12 -33.33
N SER A 74 -22.13 29.84 -32.13
CA SER A 74 -23.40 29.15 -31.93
C SER A 74 -24.60 30.01 -32.36
N LYS A 75 -25.59 29.40 -33.01
CA LYS A 75 -26.95 29.91 -33.13
C LYS A 75 -27.96 28.84 -32.73
N THR A 76 -28.84 29.26 -31.84
CA THR A 76 -30.05 28.61 -31.32
C THR A 76 -31.07 28.34 -32.43
N THR A 77 -31.75 27.19 -32.39
CA THR A 77 -33.16 27.09 -32.78
C THR A 77 -33.87 25.91 -32.12
N THR A 78 -35.04 26.26 -31.59
CA THR A 78 -36.07 25.48 -30.89
C THR A 78 -36.92 24.67 -31.87
N SER A 79 -37.46 23.51 -31.43
CA SER A 79 -38.85 22.99 -31.64
C SER A 79 -38.91 21.50 -31.32
N LYS A 80 -39.52 21.05 -30.21
CA LYS A 80 -40.94 20.69 -29.96
C LYS A 80 -41.46 19.38 -30.61
N THR A 81 -41.88 18.46 -29.72
CA THR A 81 -42.99 17.47 -29.77
C THR A 81 -42.90 16.30 -30.78
N THR A 82 -42.98 15.03 -30.39
CA THR A 82 -44.21 14.36 -29.86
C THR A 82 -43.95 12.92 -29.34
N LYS A 83 -44.67 12.59 -28.25
CA LYS A 83 -45.31 11.31 -27.79
C LYS A 83 -44.83 9.90 -28.25
N SER A 84 -44.52 9.11 -27.20
CA SER A 84 -45.21 7.87 -26.74
C SER A 84 -45.09 6.53 -27.49
N SER A 85 -44.51 5.52 -26.82
CA SER A 85 -45.12 4.20 -26.48
C SER A 85 -44.04 3.26 -25.90
N THR A 86 -44.06 2.94 -24.60
CA THR A 86 -44.52 1.66 -24.01
C THR A 86 -44.27 0.39 -24.83
N THR A 87 -43.33 -0.44 -24.39
CA THR A 87 -43.51 -1.88 -24.14
C THR A 87 -42.31 -2.48 -23.39
N LYS A 88 -42.61 -3.31 -22.39
CA LYS A 88 -41.74 -4.20 -21.60
C LYS A 88 -42.40 -5.60 -21.71
N PRO A 89 -41.78 -6.70 -21.27
CA PRO A 89 -40.56 -7.39 -21.71
C PRO A 89 -40.88 -8.75 -22.36
N THR A 90 -39.90 -9.37 -23.04
CA THR A 90 -39.94 -10.84 -23.25
C THR A 90 -38.58 -11.46 -22.98
N THR A 91 -38.60 -12.47 -22.12
CA THR A 91 -37.54 -13.38 -21.71
C THR A 91 -37.11 -14.32 -22.84
N THR A 92 -35.79 -14.51 -23.01
CA THR A 92 -35.27 -15.71 -23.67
C THR A 92 -34.06 -16.22 -22.89
N LYS A 93 -34.19 -17.43 -22.35
CA LYS A 93 -33.12 -18.25 -21.79
C LYS A 93 -32.23 -18.74 -22.94
N THR A 94 -30.91 -18.60 -22.79
CA THR A 94 -29.94 -19.31 -23.63
C THR A 94 -28.92 -19.96 -22.71
N SER A 95 -28.90 -21.30 -22.73
CA SER A 95 -27.88 -22.12 -22.09
C SER A 95 -26.57 -22.02 -22.86
N THR A 96 -25.47 -21.70 -22.18
CA THR A 96 -24.12 -21.84 -22.72
C THR A 96 -23.40 -22.96 -21.99
N THR A 97 -23.09 -24.00 -22.75
CA THR A 97 -22.22 -25.13 -22.41
C THR A 97 -20.81 -24.65 -22.06
N LYS A 98 -20.32 -25.04 -20.88
CA LYS A 98 -18.92 -24.87 -20.44
C LYS A 98 -18.02 -25.88 -21.16
N THR A 99 -17.10 -25.40 -21.97
CA THR A 99 -15.96 -26.18 -22.46
C THR A 99 -14.77 -25.93 -21.54
N SER A 100 -14.37 -26.95 -20.78
CA SER A 100 -13.23 -26.90 -19.87
C SER A 100 -11.96 -27.32 -20.61
N SER A 101 -11.10 -26.37 -20.97
CA SER A 101 -9.74 -26.64 -21.47
C SER A 101 -8.78 -26.82 -20.29
N LYS A 102 -8.43 -28.08 -20.01
CA LYS A 102 -7.46 -28.50 -18.99
C LYS A 102 -6.06 -28.39 -19.59
N THR A 103 -5.30 -27.37 -19.22
CA THR A 103 -3.88 -27.24 -19.58
C THR A 103 -3.04 -27.93 -18.52
N THR A 104 -2.44 -29.06 -18.89
CA THR A 104 -1.54 -29.85 -18.05
C THR A 104 -0.13 -29.26 -18.14
N THR A 105 0.37 -28.64 -17.07
CA THR A 105 1.80 -28.32 -16.91
C THR A 105 2.46 -29.38 -16.04
N THR A 106 3.52 -29.98 -16.58
CA THR A 106 4.31 -31.05 -15.99
C THR A 106 5.25 -30.52 -14.90
N GLN A 107 5.04 -30.95 -13.66
CA GLN A 107 5.94 -30.77 -12.53
C GLN A 107 7.08 -31.83 -12.56
N PRO A 108 8.33 -31.50 -12.23
CA PRO A 108 9.40 -32.50 -12.06
C PRO A 108 9.16 -33.34 -10.78
N PRO A 109 9.69 -34.58 -10.70
CA PRO A 109 9.29 -35.56 -9.69
C PRO A 109 9.73 -35.16 -8.27
N PRO A 110 8.97 -35.55 -7.23
CA PRO A 110 9.31 -35.23 -5.86
C PRO A 110 10.50 -36.08 -5.38
N THR A 111 11.50 -35.41 -4.82
CA THR A 111 12.58 -36.06 -4.07
C THR A 111 11.99 -36.67 -2.80
N THR A 112 12.27 -37.94 -2.57
CA THR A 112 11.82 -38.73 -1.41
C THR A 112 12.28 -38.09 -0.11
N LEU A 113 11.35 -37.52 0.66
CA LEU A 113 11.61 -37.00 2.00
C LEU A 113 11.07 -37.97 3.06
N THR A 114 11.97 -38.40 3.93
CA THR A 114 11.74 -39.27 5.07
C THR A 114 10.68 -38.68 5.99
N THR A 115 9.59 -39.42 6.22
CA THR A 115 8.49 -39.01 7.09
C THR A 115 8.94 -39.07 8.55
N VAL A 116 9.24 -37.92 9.16
CA VAL A 116 9.36 -37.79 10.61
C VAL A 116 7.98 -37.49 11.17
N THR A 117 7.41 -38.46 11.88
CA THR A 117 6.16 -38.29 12.64
C THR A 117 6.49 -37.50 13.90
N THR A 118 6.22 -36.20 13.91
CA THR A 118 6.21 -35.39 15.14
C THR A 118 4.79 -35.34 15.69
N THR A 119 4.61 -35.88 16.88
CA THR A 119 3.39 -35.79 17.68
C THR A 119 3.13 -34.33 18.05
N THR A 120 1.98 -33.81 17.64
CA THR A 120 1.50 -32.46 17.92
C THR A 120 1.06 -32.33 19.38
N SER A 121 1.79 -31.54 20.16
CA SER A 121 1.28 -30.94 21.40
C SER A 121 0.67 -29.58 21.04
N PRO A 122 -0.47 -29.16 21.61
CA PRO A 122 -1.02 -27.82 21.35
C PRO A 122 -0.01 -26.78 21.84
N SER A 123 0.51 -25.97 20.91
CA SER A 123 1.37 -24.83 21.24
C SER A 123 0.55 -23.86 22.08
N ALA A 124 1.02 -23.57 23.28
CA ALA A 124 0.46 -22.52 24.12
C ALA A 124 0.45 -21.18 23.35
N PRO A 125 -0.52 -20.28 23.62
CA PRO A 125 -0.46 -18.90 23.13
C PRO A 125 0.87 -18.26 23.53
N PRO A 126 1.37 -17.25 22.79
CA PRO A 126 2.63 -16.60 23.13
C PRO A 126 2.58 -16.14 24.59
N PRO A 127 3.66 -16.35 25.37
CA PRO A 127 3.71 -15.89 26.74
C PRO A 127 3.42 -14.38 26.76
N SER A 128 2.77 -13.93 27.83
CA SER A 128 2.25 -12.58 28.07
C SER A 128 3.30 -11.44 28.14
N GLY A 129 4.42 -11.59 27.41
CA GLY A 129 5.50 -10.62 27.23
C GLY A 129 5.94 -10.40 25.77
N SER A 130 5.19 -10.83 24.75
CA SER A 130 5.60 -10.73 23.32
C SER A 130 4.89 -9.66 22.46
N PHE A 131 4.11 -8.74 23.05
CA PHE A 131 3.45 -7.64 22.31
C PHE A 131 4.30 -6.36 22.26
N THR A 132 5.62 -6.52 22.24
CA THR A 132 6.54 -5.39 22.06
C THR A 132 6.50 -4.93 20.61
N LEU A 133 6.75 -3.64 20.39
CA LEU A 133 6.93 -3.11 19.05
C LEU A 133 8.04 -3.89 18.30
N GLU A 134 7.76 -4.28 17.07
CA GLU A 134 8.68 -4.87 16.09
C GLU A 134 8.59 -4.07 14.78
N GLY A 135 9.37 -4.44 13.76
CA GLY A 135 9.23 -3.84 12.45
C GLY A 135 9.94 -2.51 12.25
N TYR A 136 9.62 -1.85 11.15
CA TYR A 136 10.24 -0.58 10.76
C TYR A 136 10.02 0.54 11.77
N ALA A 137 8.90 0.59 12.48
CA ALA A 137 8.73 1.58 13.54
C ALA A 137 9.72 1.36 14.71
N ARG A 138 10.14 0.11 14.98
CA ARG A 138 11.21 -0.17 15.94
C ARG A 138 12.58 0.21 15.40
N ASN A 139 12.89 -0.27 14.19
CA ASN A 139 14.21 -0.15 13.59
C ASN A 139 14.17 0.93 12.51
N ASN A 140 14.42 2.17 12.92
CA ASN A 140 14.46 3.32 12.04
C ASN A 140 15.63 4.24 12.40
N PRO A 141 16.15 5.02 11.43
CA PRO A 141 17.31 5.87 11.65
C PRO A 141 17.01 7.15 12.44
N SER A 142 15.73 7.52 12.60
CA SER A 142 15.29 8.83 13.07
C SER A 142 14.92 8.88 14.56
N GLY A 143 14.91 7.75 15.27
CA GLY A 143 14.71 7.68 16.72
C GLY A 143 13.78 6.57 17.17
N THR A 144 13.53 6.46 18.47
CA THR A 144 12.65 5.42 19.02
C THR A 144 11.19 5.87 19.03
N VAL A 145 10.27 4.92 18.83
CA VAL A 145 8.84 5.15 19.09
C VAL A 145 8.58 4.98 20.58
N THR A 146 8.27 6.08 21.24
CA THR A 146 7.94 6.17 22.67
C THR A 146 6.56 6.78 22.91
N GLY A 147 5.94 7.31 21.85
CA GLY A 147 4.68 8.03 21.91
C GLY A 147 4.78 9.21 22.88
N GLY A 148 3.88 9.24 23.86
CA GLY A 148 3.80 10.27 24.88
C GLY A 148 4.56 9.99 26.17
N THR A 149 5.41 8.97 26.23
CA THR A 149 6.11 8.58 27.46
C THR A 149 6.87 9.76 28.07
N GLY A 150 6.75 9.94 29.39
CA GLY A 150 7.34 11.07 30.12
C GLY A 150 6.57 12.39 29.98
N GLY A 151 5.49 12.39 29.21
CA GLY A 151 4.62 13.54 28.97
C GLY A 151 3.46 13.68 29.96
N SER A 152 2.57 14.62 29.66
CA SER A 152 1.32 14.77 30.42
C SER A 152 0.40 13.57 30.20
N THR A 153 -0.40 13.23 31.20
CA THR A 153 -1.39 12.15 31.10
C THR A 153 -2.79 12.71 31.29
N THR A 154 -3.73 12.35 30.41
CA THR A 154 -5.13 12.80 30.50
C THR A 154 -6.07 11.66 30.12
N THR A 155 -7.22 11.54 30.80
CA THR A 155 -8.32 10.66 30.37
C THR A 155 -9.45 11.49 29.77
N VAL A 156 -9.99 11.07 28.63
CA VAL A 156 -11.03 11.77 27.89
C VAL A 156 -12.20 10.84 27.56
N SER A 157 -13.42 11.38 27.61
CA SER A 157 -14.66 10.66 27.28
C SER A 157 -15.64 11.50 26.46
N SER A 158 -15.19 12.64 25.95
CA SER A 158 -16.00 13.55 25.12
C SER A 158 -15.17 14.12 23.97
N TYR A 159 -15.86 14.50 22.88
CA TYR A 159 -15.23 15.06 21.69
C TYR A 159 -14.39 16.31 21.99
N ALA A 160 -14.90 17.23 22.82
CA ALA A 160 -14.19 18.45 23.19
C ALA A 160 -12.92 18.17 24.02
N ALA A 161 -12.99 17.23 24.96
CA ALA A 161 -11.83 16.83 25.76
C ALA A 161 -10.79 16.11 24.89
N PHE A 162 -11.25 15.19 24.03
CA PHE A 162 -10.40 14.44 23.10
C PHE A 162 -9.62 15.37 22.17
N THR A 163 -10.30 16.24 21.43
CA THR A 163 -9.66 17.19 20.50
C THR A 163 -8.67 18.12 21.18
N SER A 164 -8.98 18.56 22.41
CA SER A 164 -8.07 19.41 23.18
C SER A 164 -6.83 18.65 23.67
N ALA A 165 -6.99 17.38 24.05
CA ALA A 165 -5.92 16.56 24.60
C ALA A 165 -4.92 16.07 23.54
N VAL A 166 -5.35 15.83 22.29
CA VAL A 166 -4.49 15.24 21.24
C VAL A 166 -3.72 16.26 20.40
N LYS A 167 -3.98 17.56 20.57
CA LYS A 167 -3.35 18.63 19.80
C LYS A 167 -1.92 18.94 20.26
N GLY A 168 -1.15 19.57 19.38
CA GLY A 168 0.20 20.04 19.68
C GLY A 168 1.24 18.91 19.80
N ASN A 169 2.51 19.28 19.97
CA ASN A 169 3.63 18.34 19.79
C ASN A 169 4.35 17.94 21.08
N ASN A 170 3.89 18.43 22.23
CA ASN A 170 4.46 18.03 23.53
C ASN A 170 4.13 16.55 23.78
N ALA A 171 5.04 15.85 24.45
CA ALA A 171 4.81 14.46 24.87
C ALA A 171 3.53 14.37 25.70
N LYS A 172 2.63 13.43 25.35
CA LYS A 172 1.35 13.23 26.02
C LYS A 172 0.75 11.84 25.84
N VAL A 173 0.23 11.29 26.93
CA VAL A 173 -0.57 10.08 26.97
C VAL A 173 -2.04 10.45 27.13
N VAL A 174 -2.85 10.09 26.14
CA VAL A 174 -4.29 10.34 26.11
C VAL A 174 -5.01 9.01 26.23
N TYR A 175 -5.60 8.76 27.38
CA TYR A 175 -6.49 7.63 27.62
C TYR A 175 -7.90 7.96 27.15
N VAL A 176 -8.47 7.14 26.28
CA VAL A 176 -9.85 7.27 25.81
C VAL A 176 -10.73 6.33 26.60
N SER A 177 -11.83 6.83 27.15
CA SER A 177 -12.81 6.05 27.92
C SER A 177 -14.17 6.09 27.22
N GLY A 178 -14.64 4.93 26.78
CA GLY A 178 -15.86 4.80 25.99
C GLY A 178 -15.66 5.16 24.52
N ILE A 179 -16.73 5.02 23.74
CA ILE A 179 -16.74 5.38 22.32
C ILE A 179 -17.13 6.85 22.16
N ILE A 180 -16.20 7.66 21.65
CA ILE A 180 -16.42 9.09 21.41
C ILE A 180 -16.86 9.29 19.95
N THR A 181 -18.07 9.81 19.73
CA THR A 181 -18.49 10.23 18.40
C THR A 181 -17.81 11.54 18.01
N LEU A 182 -16.99 11.50 16.96
CA LEU A 182 -16.29 12.66 16.44
C LEU A 182 -17.19 13.42 15.45
N THR A 183 -17.16 14.76 15.53
CA THR A 183 -17.97 15.61 14.64
C THR A 183 -17.18 16.12 13.43
N SER A 184 -15.85 16.16 13.51
CA SER A 184 -14.94 16.36 12.39
C SER A 184 -13.72 15.43 12.48
N LYS A 185 -12.97 15.30 11.39
CA LYS A 185 -11.66 14.62 11.41
C LYS A 185 -10.74 15.31 12.42
N VAL A 186 -10.03 14.54 13.23
CA VAL A 186 -9.18 15.08 14.31
C VAL A 186 -7.71 14.87 14.01
N LYS A 187 -6.95 15.97 13.98
CA LYS A 187 -5.48 15.91 13.85
C LYS A 187 -4.84 15.51 15.17
N ILE A 188 -4.02 14.46 15.15
CA ILE A 188 -3.17 14.04 16.27
C ILE A 188 -1.80 14.69 16.10
N GLY A 189 -1.31 15.38 17.13
CA GLY A 189 0.03 15.99 17.11
C GLY A 189 1.13 15.02 17.56
N SER A 190 2.40 15.35 17.27
CA SER A 190 3.57 14.48 17.57
C SER A 190 3.70 14.10 19.05
N ASN A 191 4.47 13.05 19.33
CA ASN A 191 4.77 12.57 20.68
C ASN A 191 3.50 12.22 21.48
N THR A 192 2.62 11.42 20.88
CA THR A 192 1.32 11.08 21.46
C THR A 192 1.17 9.58 21.59
N SER A 193 0.78 9.12 22.77
CA SER A 193 0.20 7.79 22.96
C SER A 193 -1.31 7.94 23.12
N LEU A 194 -2.07 7.47 22.14
CA LEU A 194 -3.53 7.43 22.16
C LEU A 194 -3.98 6.01 22.52
N LEU A 195 -4.51 5.84 23.73
CA LEU A 195 -4.71 4.52 24.34
C LEU A 195 -6.17 4.33 24.75
N GLY A 196 -6.87 3.33 24.23
CA GLY A 196 -8.26 3.06 24.61
C GLY A 196 -8.36 2.24 25.89
N LEU A 197 -9.11 2.69 26.90
CA LEU A 197 -9.28 1.96 28.16
C LEU A 197 -10.23 0.77 28.04
N GLY A 198 -9.81 -0.40 28.51
CA GLY A 198 -10.60 -1.63 28.40
C GLY A 198 -10.82 -2.05 26.94
N SER A 199 -11.85 -2.85 26.68
CA SER A 199 -12.14 -3.37 25.34
C SER A 199 -13.22 -2.58 24.58
N ASN A 200 -13.69 -1.46 25.11
CA ASN A 200 -14.80 -0.70 24.53
C ASN A 200 -14.55 0.81 24.58
N SER A 201 -13.35 1.21 24.16
CA SER A 201 -12.95 2.61 24.06
C SER A 201 -12.40 2.92 22.69
N GLY A 202 -12.66 4.14 22.21
CA GLY A 202 -12.47 4.40 20.80
C GLY A 202 -13.12 5.68 20.28
N VAL A 203 -13.15 5.79 18.96
CA VAL A 203 -13.80 6.88 18.24
C VAL A 203 -14.66 6.35 17.09
N THR A 204 -15.71 7.08 16.73
CA THR A 204 -16.57 6.73 15.60
C THR A 204 -17.06 7.96 14.84
N GLY A 205 -17.45 7.78 13.58
CA GLY A 205 -18.14 8.77 12.75
C GLY A 205 -17.25 9.73 11.96
N LYS A 206 -16.03 10.01 12.44
CA LYS A 206 -14.96 10.73 11.72
C LYS A 206 -13.59 10.12 12.03
N GLY A 207 -12.64 10.36 11.13
CA GLY A 207 -11.30 9.78 11.19
C GLY A 207 -10.27 10.54 12.02
N LEU A 208 -9.10 9.94 12.14
CA LEU A 208 -7.90 10.53 12.72
C LEU A 208 -6.92 10.92 11.62
N SER A 209 -6.27 12.09 11.74
CA SER A 209 -5.27 12.57 10.80
C SER A 209 -3.92 12.72 11.48
N LEU A 210 -2.91 12.05 10.94
CA LEU A 210 -1.51 12.16 11.32
C LEU A 210 -0.80 12.79 10.12
N SER A 211 -0.64 14.12 10.15
CA SER A 211 -0.15 14.88 9.01
C SER A 211 1.06 15.72 9.41
N SER A 212 2.21 15.38 8.83
CA SER A 212 3.53 15.96 9.16
C SER A 212 3.84 15.82 10.66
N VAL A 213 3.67 14.61 11.21
CA VAL A 213 3.88 14.30 12.63
C VAL A 213 4.74 13.06 12.82
N GLU A 214 5.24 12.89 14.04
CA GLU A 214 6.13 11.78 14.37
C GLU A 214 5.95 11.29 15.81
N ASN A 215 6.48 10.08 16.07
CA ASN A 215 6.49 9.46 17.39
C ASN A 215 5.08 9.29 17.97
N ILE A 216 4.28 8.46 17.31
CA ILE A 216 2.87 8.24 17.67
C ILE A 216 2.65 6.76 18.00
N ILE A 217 1.87 6.50 19.05
CA ILE A 217 1.30 5.19 19.35
C ILE A 217 -0.22 5.33 19.35
N ILE A 218 -0.92 4.51 18.55
CA ILE A 218 -2.38 4.35 18.62
C ILE A 218 -2.64 2.90 19.01
N ARG A 219 -3.19 2.69 20.21
CA ARG A 219 -3.28 1.35 20.78
C ARG A 219 -4.59 1.08 21.50
N ASN A 220 -5.10 -0.14 21.33
CA ASN A 220 -6.28 -0.61 22.04
C ASN A 220 -7.56 0.22 21.78
N MET A 221 -7.69 0.79 20.58
CA MET A 221 -8.82 1.64 20.19
C MET A 221 -9.78 0.90 19.26
N LYS A 222 -11.09 1.06 19.47
CA LYS A 222 -12.09 0.84 18.43
C LYS A 222 -12.20 2.08 17.56
N ILE A 223 -12.03 1.96 16.25
CA ILE A 223 -12.13 3.09 15.32
C ILE A 223 -13.04 2.67 14.18
N SER A 224 -14.14 3.40 13.97
CA SER A 224 -15.20 2.88 13.11
C SER A 224 -16.03 3.90 12.34
N GLU A 225 -16.68 3.39 11.28
CA GLU A 225 -17.80 4.03 10.59
C GLU A 225 -17.55 5.47 10.09
N VAL A 226 -16.38 5.71 9.51
CA VAL A 226 -16.02 7.01 8.94
C VAL A 226 -16.50 7.12 7.49
N LYS A 227 -17.71 7.66 7.29
CA LYS A 227 -18.30 7.79 5.96
C LYS A 227 -17.49 8.73 5.06
N GLY A 228 -17.11 8.26 3.87
CA GLY A 228 -16.44 9.02 2.82
C GLY A 228 -15.05 9.56 3.17
N ASP A 229 -14.39 8.98 4.17
CA ASP A 229 -13.05 9.36 4.65
C ASP A 229 -12.44 8.14 5.40
N ASP A 230 -11.20 8.22 5.82
CA ASP A 230 -10.48 7.08 6.41
C ASP A 230 -10.66 6.97 7.92
N LEU A 231 -10.47 5.77 8.49
CA LEU A 231 -10.37 5.63 9.94
C LEU A 231 -9.11 6.33 10.48
N ILE A 232 -7.95 6.07 9.85
CA ILE A 232 -6.66 6.72 10.16
C ILE A 232 -5.95 7.09 8.84
N THR A 233 -5.62 8.37 8.68
CA THR A 233 -4.81 8.85 7.54
C THR A 233 -3.44 9.32 8.03
N LEU A 234 -2.38 8.79 7.44
CA LEU A 234 -1.00 9.22 7.61
C LEU A 234 -0.51 9.89 6.33
N SER A 235 0.06 11.09 6.49
CA SER A 235 0.68 11.88 5.41
C SER A 235 1.94 12.52 5.97
N GLU A 236 3.07 12.40 5.26
CA GLU A 236 4.37 12.97 5.67
C GLU A 236 4.76 12.63 7.12
N SER A 237 4.38 11.44 7.60
CA SER A 237 4.51 11.09 9.01
C SER A 237 5.43 9.89 9.23
N THR A 238 6.18 9.89 10.33
CA THR A 238 7.15 8.83 10.61
C THR A 238 7.14 8.35 12.05
N ARG A 239 7.68 7.16 12.31
CA ARG A 239 7.78 6.58 13.67
C ARG A 239 6.39 6.46 14.29
N VAL A 240 5.52 5.67 13.64
CA VAL A 240 4.15 5.43 14.10
C VAL A 240 3.93 3.93 14.37
N TRP A 241 3.31 3.62 15.50
CA TRP A 241 2.88 2.28 15.87
C TRP A 241 1.36 2.22 16.04
N ILE A 242 0.71 1.42 15.22
CA ILE A 242 -0.74 1.19 15.24
C ILE A 242 -0.95 -0.25 15.71
N ASP A 243 -1.38 -0.43 16.96
CA ASP A 243 -1.31 -1.73 17.64
C ASP A 243 -2.60 -2.13 18.37
N HIS A 244 -3.02 -3.40 18.29
CA HIS A 244 -4.16 -3.91 19.07
C HIS A 244 -5.47 -3.10 18.92
N ASN A 245 -5.70 -2.49 17.76
CA ASN A 245 -6.94 -1.76 17.49
C ASN A 245 -7.99 -2.67 16.85
N GLU A 246 -9.26 -2.28 16.95
CA GLU A 246 -10.36 -2.87 16.17
C GLU A 246 -10.83 -1.81 15.18
N LEU A 247 -10.73 -2.12 13.88
CA LEU A 247 -10.94 -1.22 12.77
C LEU A 247 -12.04 -1.81 11.90
N PHE A 248 -13.17 -1.10 11.79
CA PHE A 248 -14.33 -1.65 11.07
C PHE A 248 -15.29 -0.58 10.55
N SER A 249 -16.20 -1.00 9.67
CA SER A 249 -17.33 -0.17 9.26
C SER A 249 -18.60 -1.00 9.12
N GLY A 250 -19.50 -0.62 8.22
CA GLY A 250 -20.79 -1.27 8.01
C GLY A 250 -20.76 -2.51 7.11
N GLY A 251 -19.60 -3.14 6.88
CA GLY A 251 -19.47 -4.30 6.00
C GLY A 251 -19.43 -3.96 4.52
N LEU A 252 -19.68 -4.97 3.70
CA LEU A 252 -19.51 -4.89 2.24
C LEU A 252 -20.78 -4.45 1.48
N THR A 253 -21.86 -4.09 2.16
CA THR A 253 -23.17 -3.88 1.52
C THR A 253 -23.31 -2.55 0.79
N ASN A 254 -22.61 -1.49 1.23
CA ASN A 254 -22.80 -0.12 0.71
C ASN A 254 -21.87 0.21 -0.49
N GLY A 255 -21.15 -0.79 -1.00
CA GLY A 255 -20.14 -0.61 -2.04
C GLY A 255 -18.83 0.00 -1.51
N PRO A 256 -17.78 0.03 -2.36
CA PRO A 256 -16.42 0.34 -1.94
C PRO A 256 -16.18 1.77 -1.48
N ASP A 257 -16.96 2.76 -1.94
CA ASP A 257 -16.72 4.18 -1.67
C ASP A 257 -17.70 4.82 -0.67
N TYR A 258 -18.59 4.03 -0.05
CA TYR A 258 -19.42 4.57 1.03
C TYR A 258 -18.59 4.93 2.26
N TYR A 259 -17.65 4.06 2.61
CA TYR A 259 -16.51 4.34 3.47
C TYR A 259 -15.27 4.45 2.57
N ASP A 260 -14.20 5.12 3.02
CA ASP A 260 -12.95 5.14 2.26
C ASP A 260 -11.97 4.07 2.74
N GLY A 261 -10.78 4.42 3.25
CA GLY A 261 -9.82 3.49 3.80
C GLY A 261 -10.00 3.19 5.29
N GLN A 262 -9.39 2.12 5.78
CA GLN A 262 -9.15 1.95 7.22
C GLN A 262 -7.85 2.62 7.63
N ILE A 263 -6.74 2.32 6.97
CA ILE A 263 -5.45 2.96 7.25
C ILE A 263 -4.78 3.34 5.94
N ASP A 264 -4.76 4.64 5.64
CA ASP A 264 -4.09 5.17 4.45
C ASP A 264 -2.77 5.82 4.84
N ILE A 265 -1.67 5.36 4.25
CA ILE A 265 -0.30 5.79 4.54
C ILE A 265 0.30 6.36 3.26
N THR A 266 0.50 7.67 3.22
CA THR A 266 0.73 8.40 1.96
C THR A 266 1.82 9.46 2.13
N HIS A 267 2.22 10.08 1.02
CA HIS A 267 3.07 11.25 0.98
C HIS A 267 4.35 11.09 1.81
N ALA A 268 5.27 10.24 1.36
CA ALA A 268 6.55 9.97 2.01
C ALA A 268 6.48 9.61 3.50
N SER A 269 5.31 9.17 3.99
CA SER A 269 5.23 8.59 5.34
C SER A 269 6.14 7.37 5.44
N ASP A 270 6.77 7.16 6.58
CA ASP A 270 7.87 6.19 6.65
C ASP A 270 8.12 5.60 8.03
N TYR A 271 8.68 4.40 8.09
CA TYR A 271 8.99 3.69 9.34
C TYR A 271 7.80 3.49 10.26
N ILE A 272 6.83 2.71 9.77
CA ILE A 272 5.55 2.46 10.43
C ILE A 272 5.36 0.97 10.67
N THR A 273 4.82 0.62 11.84
CA THR A 273 4.40 -0.75 12.16
C THR A 273 2.91 -0.77 12.48
N VAL A 274 2.21 -1.67 11.79
CA VAL A 274 0.80 -1.98 11.98
C VAL A 274 0.72 -3.42 12.48
N SER A 275 0.43 -3.61 13.76
CA SER A 275 0.52 -4.92 14.40
C SER A 275 -0.66 -5.29 15.26
N TRP A 276 -1.01 -6.58 15.30
CA TRP A 276 -2.04 -7.10 16.21
C TRP A 276 -3.40 -6.41 16.11
N ASN A 277 -3.70 -5.73 14.99
CA ASN A 277 -5.00 -5.09 14.81
C ASN A 277 -6.01 -6.10 14.27
N TYR A 278 -7.27 -5.90 14.60
CA TYR A 278 -8.38 -6.63 14.02
C TYR A 278 -9.12 -5.71 13.04
N PHE A 279 -8.95 -5.98 11.75
CA PHE A 279 -9.63 -5.31 10.65
C PHE A 279 -10.80 -6.18 10.20
N HIS A 280 -12.00 -5.62 10.17
CA HIS A 280 -13.13 -6.39 9.66
C HIS A 280 -14.25 -5.56 9.07
N ASP A 281 -15.08 -6.22 8.28
CA ASP A 281 -16.34 -5.69 7.77
C ASP A 281 -16.13 -4.35 7.03
N HIS A 282 -15.23 -4.35 6.05
CA HIS A 282 -14.83 -3.14 5.34
C HIS A 282 -14.34 -3.42 3.92
N TRP A 283 -14.55 -2.47 2.99
CA TRP A 283 -14.12 -2.62 1.60
C TRP A 283 -12.61 -2.41 1.42
N LYS A 284 -12.12 -1.18 1.51
CA LYS A 284 -10.72 -0.83 1.23
C LYS A 284 -9.94 -0.74 2.56
N SER A 285 -9.09 -1.73 2.87
CA SER A 285 -8.43 -1.75 4.18
C SER A 285 -7.28 -0.73 4.30
N SER A 286 -6.11 -1.03 3.72
CA SER A 286 -4.94 -0.19 3.91
C SER A 286 -4.22 0.14 2.60
N LEU A 287 -4.21 1.42 2.25
CA LEU A 287 -3.47 1.96 1.11
C LEU A 287 -2.08 2.44 1.57
N VAL A 288 -1.05 2.13 0.79
CA VAL A 288 0.31 2.64 0.98
C VAL A 288 0.77 3.31 -0.32
N GLY A 289 0.89 4.64 -0.32
CA GLY A 289 1.12 5.47 -1.50
C GLY A 289 -0.17 5.66 -2.33
N ASN A 290 -0.73 6.86 -2.33
CA ASN A 290 -2.08 7.13 -2.88
C ASN A 290 -2.14 7.18 -4.41
N SER A 291 -1.06 7.60 -5.07
CA SER A 291 -1.06 7.88 -6.51
C SER A 291 0.19 7.32 -7.19
N ASP A 292 0.03 6.66 -8.34
CA ASP A 292 1.13 6.19 -9.19
C ASP A 292 1.92 7.35 -9.84
N SER A 293 1.35 8.56 -9.85
CA SER A 293 2.04 9.78 -10.29
C SER A 293 2.89 10.43 -9.19
N ASN A 294 2.75 10.02 -7.92
CA ASN A 294 3.49 10.62 -6.79
C ASN A 294 4.86 9.97 -6.53
N ARG A 295 5.41 9.30 -7.54
CA ARG A 295 6.69 8.58 -7.44
C ARG A 295 7.83 9.44 -6.89
N ALA A 296 7.92 10.70 -7.30
CA ALA A 296 9.05 11.56 -6.93
C ALA A 296 9.14 11.81 -5.42
N GLU A 297 8.00 11.79 -4.73
CA GLU A 297 7.93 11.94 -3.28
C GLU A 297 7.97 10.57 -2.58
N ASP A 298 7.24 9.57 -3.06
CA ASP A 298 7.07 8.31 -2.34
C ASP A 298 8.22 7.29 -2.55
N LEU A 299 8.99 7.40 -3.63
CA LEU A 299 10.09 6.47 -3.92
C LEU A 299 11.23 6.66 -2.90
N GLY A 300 11.57 5.59 -2.19
CA GLY A 300 12.56 5.61 -1.11
C GLY A 300 11.97 5.83 0.29
N HIS A 301 10.65 5.92 0.39
CA HIS A 301 9.89 6.00 1.65
C HIS A 301 8.92 4.81 1.77
N LEU A 302 7.89 4.94 2.62
CA LEU A 302 6.83 3.96 2.79
C LEU A 302 7.37 2.57 3.23
N HIS A 303 8.32 2.56 4.18
CA HIS A 303 8.79 1.35 4.85
C HIS A 303 7.80 0.93 5.95
N ILE A 304 6.92 -0.01 5.61
CA ILE A 304 5.81 -0.42 6.47
C ILE A 304 5.92 -1.89 6.87
N THR A 305 5.67 -2.17 8.14
CA THR A 305 5.54 -3.55 8.64
C THR A 305 4.10 -3.85 8.99
N TYR A 306 3.57 -4.97 8.48
CA TYR A 306 2.29 -5.53 8.89
C TYR A 306 2.53 -6.90 9.52
N HIS A 307 2.22 -7.04 10.81
CA HIS A 307 2.33 -8.36 11.45
C HIS A 307 1.26 -8.71 12.46
N HIS A 308 0.90 -9.99 12.48
CA HIS A 308 -0.07 -10.54 13.43
C HIS A 308 -1.43 -9.83 13.43
N ASN A 309 -1.77 -9.13 12.34
CA ASN A 309 -3.09 -8.55 12.16
C ASN A 309 -4.07 -9.64 11.71
N TYR A 310 -5.34 -9.43 12.06
CA TYR A 310 -6.45 -10.25 11.59
C TYR A 310 -7.33 -9.43 10.66
N TRP A 311 -7.38 -9.80 9.38
CA TRP A 311 -8.35 -9.28 8.42
C TRP A 311 -9.48 -10.28 8.22
N ARG A 312 -10.73 -9.84 8.45
CA ARG A 312 -11.91 -10.69 8.26
C ARG A 312 -13.04 -10.00 7.50
N ASN A 313 -13.62 -10.67 6.51
CA ASN A 313 -14.75 -10.14 5.72
C ASN A 313 -14.40 -8.79 5.07
N MET A 314 -13.45 -8.84 4.14
CA MET A 314 -12.79 -7.69 3.55
C MET A 314 -12.97 -7.63 2.04
N GLY A 315 -12.94 -6.41 1.47
CA GLY A 315 -12.96 -6.18 0.02
C GLY A 315 -11.58 -6.31 -0.62
N THR A 316 -10.75 -5.28 -0.47
CA THR A 316 -9.44 -5.06 -1.10
C THR A 316 -8.40 -4.50 -0.10
N ARG A 317 -7.14 -4.39 -0.52
CA ARG A 317 -6.04 -3.65 0.16
C ARG A 317 -5.57 -4.19 1.51
N GLY A 318 -5.08 -5.42 1.57
CA GLY A 318 -4.58 -6.08 2.78
C GLY A 318 -3.05 -6.23 2.96
N PRO A 319 -2.15 -5.29 2.62
CA PRO A 319 -2.31 -3.92 2.12
C PRO A 319 -2.27 -3.82 0.58
N ALA A 320 -2.60 -2.64 0.02
CA ALA A 320 -2.29 -2.29 -1.36
C ALA A 320 -1.21 -1.19 -1.41
N GLY A 321 -0.05 -1.50 -2.00
CA GLY A 321 1.14 -0.65 -1.93
C GLY A 321 1.67 -0.16 -3.28
N ARG A 322 2.23 1.06 -3.26
CA ARG A 322 3.01 1.71 -4.32
C ARG A 322 4.40 2.11 -3.80
N PHE A 323 5.42 1.98 -4.66
CA PHE A 323 6.82 2.43 -4.52
C PHE A 323 7.66 1.95 -3.32
N GLY A 324 7.06 1.75 -2.16
CA GLY A 324 7.76 1.48 -0.90
C GLY A 324 8.13 0.02 -0.68
N HIS A 325 8.53 -0.26 0.55
CA HIS A 325 8.84 -1.60 1.04
C HIS A 325 7.83 -2.01 2.11
N GLN A 326 6.99 -3.00 1.83
CA GLN A 326 6.13 -3.61 2.87
C GLN A 326 6.62 -4.99 3.26
N HIS A 327 6.93 -5.18 4.54
CA HIS A 327 7.13 -6.50 5.12
C HIS A 327 5.82 -6.97 5.75
N VAL A 328 5.24 -8.03 5.19
CA VAL A 328 3.93 -8.56 5.58
C VAL A 328 4.12 -9.97 6.09
N TYR A 329 4.03 -10.16 7.41
CA TYR A 329 4.27 -11.48 8.01
C TYR A 329 3.31 -11.89 9.11
N ASN A 330 3.04 -13.20 9.20
CA ASN A 330 2.21 -13.81 10.24
C ASN A 330 0.83 -13.16 10.44
N ASN A 331 0.25 -12.58 9.39
CA ASN A 331 -1.11 -12.09 9.43
C ASN A 331 -2.09 -13.22 9.10
N LEU A 332 -3.32 -13.08 9.57
CA LEU A 332 -4.43 -13.94 9.22
C LEU A 332 -5.42 -13.17 8.33
N TYR A 333 -5.75 -13.74 7.18
CA TYR A 333 -6.76 -13.25 6.26
C TYR A 333 -7.88 -14.28 6.14
N GLU A 334 -9.12 -13.87 6.38
CA GLU A 334 -10.30 -14.73 6.33
C GLU A 334 -11.42 -14.02 5.58
N ASP A 335 -11.97 -14.65 4.54
CA ASP A 335 -13.03 -14.08 3.69
C ASP A 335 -12.64 -12.74 3.03
N TYR A 336 -11.56 -12.77 2.22
CA TYR A 336 -11.09 -11.63 1.44
C TYR A 336 -11.57 -11.70 -0.01
N ARG A 337 -12.53 -10.84 -0.37
CA ARG A 337 -13.32 -10.99 -1.61
C ARG A 337 -12.52 -10.76 -2.89
N TYR A 338 -11.53 -9.88 -2.87
CA TYR A 338 -10.67 -9.57 -4.01
C TYR A 338 -9.19 -9.74 -3.63
N GLN A 339 -8.33 -8.80 -4.05
CA GLN A 339 -6.91 -8.86 -3.74
C GLN A 339 -6.68 -8.45 -2.28
N ALA A 340 -6.11 -9.37 -1.49
CA ALA A 340 -5.57 -9.07 -0.18
C ALA A 340 -4.26 -8.27 -0.34
N ILE A 341 -3.10 -8.92 -0.43
CA ILE A 341 -1.84 -8.21 -0.62
C ILE A 341 -1.72 -7.80 -2.10
N HIS A 342 -1.65 -6.50 -2.38
CA HIS A 342 -1.53 -5.97 -3.75
C HIS A 342 -0.32 -5.06 -3.89
N SER A 343 0.68 -5.52 -4.63
CA SER A 343 1.91 -4.77 -4.91
C SER A 343 1.85 -4.18 -6.32
N ARG A 344 1.81 -2.86 -6.45
CA ARG A 344 1.72 -2.13 -7.72
C ARG A 344 2.71 -0.96 -7.77
N SER A 345 2.91 -0.35 -8.93
CA SER A 345 3.77 0.82 -9.11
C SER A 345 5.18 0.67 -8.49
N ASP A 346 5.90 -0.38 -8.89
CA ASP A 346 7.26 -0.73 -8.42
C ASP A 346 7.42 -0.97 -6.91
N ASN A 347 6.32 -1.06 -6.16
CA ASN A 347 6.33 -1.46 -4.76
C ASN A 347 7.03 -2.82 -4.56
N GLN A 348 7.74 -2.98 -3.46
CA GLN A 348 8.39 -4.23 -3.08
C GLN A 348 7.70 -4.80 -1.84
N VAL A 349 7.24 -6.05 -1.92
CA VAL A 349 6.71 -6.74 -0.73
C VAL A 349 7.51 -8.00 -0.40
N LEU A 350 7.80 -8.19 0.89
CA LEU A 350 8.29 -9.44 1.44
C LEU A 350 7.16 -10.11 2.22
N VAL A 351 6.79 -11.33 1.83
CA VAL A 351 5.59 -12.03 2.35
C VAL A 351 5.98 -13.35 3.01
N GLU A 352 5.77 -13.46 4.33
CA GLU A 352 6.28 -14.56 5.15
C GLU A 352 5.28 -15.07 6.19
N GLY A 353 5.04 -16.38 6.26
CA GLY A 353 4.29 -16.96 7.39
C GLY A 353 2.81 -16.55 7.50
N ASN A 354 2.23 -15.90 6.49
CA ASN A 354 0.83 -15.48 6.52
C ASN A 354 -0.11 -16.67 6.26
N VAL A 355 -1.32 -16.56 6.80
CA VAL A 355 -2.35 -17.59 6.70
C VAL A 355 -3.60 -17.01 6.04
N PHE A 356 -4.12 -17.71 5.03
CA PHE A 356 -5.32 -17.34 4.28
C PHE A 356 -6.41 -18.42 4.41
N ARG A 357 -7.64 -18.00 4.69
CA ARG A 357 -8.79 -18.86 5.03
C ARG A 357 -10.08 -18.39 4.37
N GLY A 358 -11.08 -19.25 4.42
CA GLY A 358 -12.44 -18.93 3.98
C GLY A 358 -12.52 -18.59 2.50
N ASP A 359 -13.45 -17.72 2.13
CA ASP A 359 -13.64 -17.23 0.76
C ASP A 359 -12.64 -16.10 0.44
N THR A 360 -11.35 -16.44 0.51
CA THR A 360 -10.27 -15.56 0.08
C THR A 360 -9.95 -15.83 -1.38
N ARG A 361 -10.19 -14.84 -2.24
CA ARG A 361 -10.04 -14.98 -3.70
C ARG A 361 -8.57 -14.95 -4.13
N GLU A 362 -7.87 -13.87 -3.84
CA GLU A 362 -6.49 -13.65 -4.27
C GLU A 362 -5.65 -13.15 -3.08
N ALA A 363 -4.77 -14.00 -2.58
CA ALA A 363 -3.96 -13.73 -1.40
C ALA A 363 -2.88 -12.68 -1.69
N LEU A 364 -2.27 -12.77 -2.87
CA LEU A 364 -1.16 -11.91 -3.28
C LEU A 364 -1.20 -11.68 -4.79
N SER A 365 -1.12 -10.41 -5.20
CA SER A 365 -0.97 -10.01 -6.59
C SER A 365 0.13 -8.96 -6.74
N THR A 366 0.96 -9.09 -7.76
CA THR A 366 1.86 -8.02 -8.21
C THR A 366 1.45 -7.42 -9.55
N TYR A 367 0.32 -7.87 -10.11
CA TYR A 367 -0.19 -7.34 -11.36
C TYR A 367 -0.77 -5.94 -11.12
N GLY A 368 -0.32 -4.95 -11.89
CA GLY A 368 -0.59 -3.52 -11.65
C GLY A 368 -2.02 -3.07 -11.93
N LEU A 369 -2.97 -3.97 -12.18
CA LEU A 369 -4.36 -3.59 -12.40
C LEU A 369 -5.04 -3.27 -11.06
N VAL A 370 -5.38 -2.00 -10.87
CA VAL A 370 -6.33 -1.56 -9.84
C VAL A 370 -7.73 -1.87 -10.34
N ILE A 371 -8.40 -2.81 -9.71
CA ILE A 371 -9.74 -3.24 -10.14
C ILE A 371 -10.80 -2.17 -9.83
N PRO A 372 -11.91 -2.12 -10.56
CA PRO A 372 -13.01 -1.18 -10.30
C PRO A 372 -13.56 -1.27 -8.87
N GLU A 373 -13.51 -2.44 -8.23
CA GLU A 373 -13.94 -2.59 -6.84
C GLU A 373 -12.96 -1.98 -5.82
N ASP A 374 -11.72 -1.71 -6.22
CA ASP A 374 -10.73 -0.99 -5.42
C ASP A 374 -10.76 0.52 -5.68
N SER A 375 -11.10 0.91 -6.91
CA SER A 375 -11.18 2.29 -7.36
C SER A 375 -12.29 2.44 -8.43
N PRO A 376 -13.55 2.62 -8.03
CA PRO A 376 -14.67 2.64 -8.98
C PRO A 376 -14.75 3.93 -9.82
N ASN A 377 -13.93 4.93 -9.50
CA ASN A 377 -14.04 6.30 -10.03
C ASN A 377 -13.28 6.54 -11.35
N THR A 378 -12.62 5.52 -11.90
CA THR A 378 -11.77 5.69 -13.08
C THR A 378 -12.38 5.12 -14.35
N CYS A 379 -12.62 3.82 -14.42
CA CYS A 379 -13.43 3.17 -15.46
C CYS A 379 -13.91 1.78 -15.04
N THR A 380 -14.85 1.22 -15.80
CA THR A 380 -15.25 -0.19 -15.63
C THR A 380 -14.15 -1.20 -15.98
N CYS A 381 -13.07 -0.74 -16.60
CA CYS A 381 -11.89 -1.52 -16.93
C CYS A 381 -10.87 -1.63 -15.79
N GLY A 382 -10.93 -0.76 -14.78
CA GLY A 382 -9.86 -0.57 -13.80
C GLY A 382 -8.68 0.24 -14.33
N ASP A 383 -7.75 0.59 -13.45
CA ASP A 383 -6.57 1.40 -13.77
C ASP A 383 -5.35 0.53 -13.92
N GLN A 384 -4.71 0.61 -15.08
CA GLN A 384 -3.46 -0.10 -15.30
C GLN A 384 -2.28 0.75 -14.81
N GLU A 385 -1.60 0.25 -13.79
CA GLU A 385 -0.34 0.78 -13.32
C GLU A 385 0.82 -0.15 -13.71
N LEU A 386 2.04 0.27 -13.40
CA LEU A 386 3.19 -0.64 -13.43
C LEU A 386 2.97 -1.77 -12.43
N ASN A 387 3.41 -2.97 -12.78
CA ASN A 387 3.43 -4.09 -11.86
C ASN A 387 4.40 -3.80 -10.70
N GLY A 388 3.99 -4.15 -9.48
CA GLY A 388 4.90 -4.18 -8.34
C GLY A 388 5.75 -5.45 -8.36
N TYR A 389 6.36 -5.73 -7.22
CA TYR A 389 7.22 -6.88 -7.00
C TYR A 389 6.86 -7.56 -5.68
N ALA A 390 7.10 -8.86 -5.61
CA ALA A 390 7.01 -9.63 -4.37
C ALA A 390 8.16 -10.63 -4.26
N ASN A 391 8.61 -10.86 -3.04
CA ASN A 391 9.44 -11.98 -2.64
C ASN A 391 8.73 -12.79 -1.57
N LEU A 392 8.90 -14.11 -1.62
CA LEU A 392 8.43 -15.03 -0.60
C LEU A 392 9.64 -15.43 0.26
N GLY A 393 9.57 -15.16 1.56
CA GLY A 393 10.55 -15.64 2.54
C GLY A 393 10.09 -16.98 3.13
N ALA A 394 9.75 -17.00 4.41
CA ALA A 394 9.17 -18.18 5.04
C ALA A 394 7.86 -18.64 4.37
N ALA A 395 7.56 -19.94 4.47
CA ALA A 395 6.36 -20.53 3.89
C ALA A 395 5.08 -19.82 4.38
N ASN A 396 4.16 -19.56 3.46
CA ASN A 396 2.83 -19.04 3.73
C ASN A 396 1.82 -20.19 3.53
N ASP A 397 0.69 -20.11 4.22
CA ASP A 397 -0.46 -20.99 4.00
C ASP A 397 -1.54 -20.23 3.23
N TRP A 398 -1.58 -20.45 1.92
CA TRP A 398 -2.48 -19.75 0.99
C TRP A 398 -3.93 -20.25 1.03
N GLY A 399 -4.24 -21.34 1.74
CA GLY A 399 -5.54 -21.99 1.67
C GLY A 399 -5.95 -22.28 0.21
N THR A 400 -7.13 -21.79 -0.19
CA THR A 400 -7.64 -21.91 -1.57
C THR A 400 -7.40 -20.67 -2.44
N ALA A 401 -6.78 -19.63 -1.88
CA ALA A 401 -6.60 -18.35 -2.57
C ALA A 401 -5.55 -18.46 -3.69
N SER A 402 -5.75 -17.69 -4.76
CA SER A 402 -4.74 -17.59 -5.82
C SER A 402 -3.58 -16.69 -5.41
N VAL A 403 -2.42 -16.93 -6.01
CA VAL A 403 -1.22 -16.09 -5.92
C VAL A 403 -0.75 -15.75 -7.33
N ASN A 404 -0.58 -14.47 -7.62
CA ASN A 404 -0.16 -13.97 -8.93
C ASN A 404 1.04 -13.02 -8.81
N ILE A 405 2.25 -13.60 -8.83
CA ILE A 405 3.50 -12.85 -8.82
C ILE A 405 4.00 -12.74 -10.26
N THR A 406 3.82 -11.56 -10.87
CA THR A 406 4.29 -11.24 -12.21
C THR A 406 5.74 -10.76 -12.24
N ARG A 407 6.27 -10.25 -11.10
CA ARG A 407 7.65 -9.78 -10.99
C ARG A 407 8.20 -10.10 -9.59
N VAL A 408 9.45 -10.55 -9.57
CA VAL A 408 10.22 -10.82 -8.35
C VAL A 408 11.13 -9.63 -8.06
N GLY A 409 11.16 -9.22 -6.79
CA GLY A 409 11.80 -7.98 -6.34
C GLY A 409 13.21 -8.16 -5.78
N SER A 410 13.82 -7.07 -5.33
CA SER A 410 15.10 -7.08 -4.61
C SER A 410 14.96 -7.08 -3.09
N PHE A 411 13.77 -6.77 -2.56
CA PHE A 411 13.51 -6.80 -1.12
C PHE A 411 13.32 -8.25 -0.64
N THR A 412 14.42 -8.94 -0.34
CA THR A 412 14.44 -10.37 -0.01
C THR A 412 14.59 -10.66 1.48
N ALA A 413 14.91 -9.64 2.28
CA ALA A 413 15.04 -9.74 3.73
C ALA A 413 14.70 -8.38 4.38
N ALA A 414 14.01 -8.42 5.52
CA ALA A 414 13.78 -7.23 6.32
C ALA A 414 15.07 -6.77 7.02
N GLU A 415 15.26 -5.46 7.12
CA GLU A 415 16.47 -4.83 7.68
C GLU A 415 16.45 -4.73 9.21
N TYR A 416 15.70 -5.60 9.87
CA TYR A 416 15.55 -5.64 11.33
C TYR A 416 15.37 -7.06 11.83
N SER A 417 15.59 -7.28 13.12
CA SER A 417 15.31 -8.56 13.76
C SER A 417 13.83 -8.70 14.08
N TYR A 418 13.26 -9.88 13.80
CA TYR A 418 11.88 -10.26 14.06
C TYR A 418 11.82 -11.76 14.31
N ASN A 419 10.74 -12.21 14.94
CA ASN A 419 10.48 -13.64 15.15
C ASN A 419 9.19 -14.06 14.47
N LEU A 420 9.29 -15.06 13.61
CA LEU A 420 8.11 -15.69 13.04
C LEU A 420 7.51 -16.68 14.04
N THR A 421 6.29 -16.40 14.51
CA THR A 421 5.37 -17.43 15.00
C THR A 421 5.34 -18.60 14.01
N PRO A 422 5.49 -19.86 14.46
CA PRO A 422 5.40 -21.03 13.59
C PRO A 422 4.11 -21.01 12.78
N LEU A 423 4.19 -21.27 11.48
CA LEU A 423 3.06 -21.14 10.54
C LEU A 423 1.77 -21.84 11.03
N ALA A 424 1.89 -23.06 11.56
CA ALA A 424 0.77 -23.84 12.09
C ALA A 424 0.06 -23.19 13.29
N SER A 425 0.74 -22.30 14.02
CA SER A 425 0.22 -21.59 15.18
C SER A 425 -0.32 -20.21 14.83
N VAL A 426 0.01 -19.63 13.67
CA VAL A 426 -0.32 -18.23 13.32
C VAL A 426 -1.80 -17.96 13.46
N GLU A 427 -2.69 -18.80 12.93
CA GLU A 427 -4.14 -18.59 13.03
C GLU A 427 -4.63 -18.51 14.49
N ALA A 428 -4.22 -19.46 15.33
CA ALA A 428 -4.62 -19.51 16.73
C ALA A 428 -4.06 -18.33 17.53
N VAL A 429 -2.81 -17.98 17.27
CA VAL A 429 -2.11 -16.87 17.93
C VAL A 429 -2.74 -15.53 17.56
N VAL A 430 -3.01 -15.30 16.28
CA VAL A 430 -3.63 -14.06 15.80
C VAL A 430 -5.06 -13.93 16.30
N LYS A 431 -5.90 -14.99 16.24
CA LYS A 431 -7.27 -14.95 16.80
C LYS A 431 -7.27 -14.68 18.31
N ALA A 432 -6.26 -15.16 19.04
CA ALA A 432 -6.16 -14.94 20.48
C ALA A 432 -5.69 -13.52 20.84
N GLY A 433 -4.74 -12.97 20.07
CA GLY A 433 -4.03 -11.74 20.41
C GLY A 433 -4.49 -10.47 19.68
N ALA A 434 -5.09 -10.56 18.49
CA ALA A 434 -5.44 -9.36 17.73
C ALA A 434 -6.66 -8.62 18.31
N GLY A 435 -6.64 -7.29 18.15
CA GLY A 435 -7.73 -6.39 18.52
C GLY A 435 -7.68 -5.90 19.98
N VAL A 436 -8.77 -5.26 20.39
CA VAL A 436 -8.85 -4.59 21.69
C VAL A 436 -9.02 -5.55 22.88
N GLY A 437 -8.64 -5.10 24.08
CA GLY A 437 -8.78 -5.83 25.33
C GLY A 437 -7.71 -6.91 25.56
N LYS A 438 -6.63 -6.91 24.78
CA LYS A 438 -5.56 -7.93 24.82
C LYS A 438 -4.26 -7.42 25.45
N VAL A 439 -4.13 -6.11 25.55
CA VAL A 439 -2.99 -5.42 26.15
C VAL A 439 -3.47 -4.57 27.32
N ALA A 440 -2.66 -4.51 28.37
CA ALA A 440 -2.83 -3.49 29.40
C ALA A 440 -2.42 -2.15 28.79
N VAL A 441 -3.30 -1.16 28.92
CA VAL A 441 -3.06 0.23 28.55
C VAL A 441 -3.05 1.11 29.78
#